data_AF-A0A317U3A5-F1
#
_entry.id   AF-A0A317U3A5-F1
#
_cell.length_a   1.000
_cell.length_b   1.000
_cell.length_c   1.000
_cell.angle_alpha   90.00
_cell.angle_beta   90.00
_cell.angle_gamma   90.00
#
_symmetry.space_group_name_H-M   'P 1'
#
loop_
_entity.id
_entity.type
_entity.pdbx_description
1 polymer ?
#
loop_
_entity_poly.entity_id
_entity_poly.type
_entity_poly.pdbx_seq_one_letter_code
_entity_poly.pdbx_strand_id
1 'polypeptide(L)'
;MKSNKEKTIQDEKMVKASTDYHIASFVKETNQKNGPGHVSVATVKQQEGKTKINHTSFFPGAVGSLVNAVTFGSVPVGGQLANDYKEDLEEADHVFIKKCRPEEYKNGVQAQKKFEDDVKSGSRYYAVFGIINPLSSPVAAAYSAYQSSQLSRKKFEQTNGNAPKEDMCGIEVYDNDSHVQKKIEVDNCCSSSTHICNAAGVSVSNPLVPTFFPTELRQQGFEKIDKEEFKSRFVNNNKK
;
A
#
# COMPACT_ATOMS: atom_id res chain seq x y z
N MET A 1 6.29 34.60 -64.49
CA MET A 1 5.19 33.79 -63.92
C MET A 1 5.79 32.81 -62.92
N LYS A 2 5.66 33.09 -61.62
CA LYS A 2 6.25 32.29 -60.55
C LYS A 2 5.22 31.28 -60.03
N SER A 3 5.70 30.04 -59.90
CA SER A 3 5.02 28.84 -59.42
C SER A 3 4.34 29.03 -58.07
N ASN A 4 3.03 28.73 -58.00
CA ASN A 4 2.29 28.49 -56.76
C ASN A 4 2.64 27.09 -56.25
N LYS A 5 3.64 27.02 -55.37
CA LYS A 5 3.74 25.95 -54.37
C LYS A 5 2.81 26.34 -53.22
N GLU A 6 1.55 25.93 -53.30
CA GLU A 6 0.69 25.87 -52.13
C GLU A 6 1.30 24.88 -51.15
N LYS A 7 1.92 25.47 -50.14
CA LYS A 7 2.38 24.85 -48.92
C LYS A 7 1.16 24.31 -48.18
N THR A 8 0.82 23.05 -48.44
CA THR A 8 0.05 22.21 -47.52
C THR A 8 0.92 21.96 -46.27
N ILE A 9 0.99 22.96 -45.39
CA ILE A 9 1.64 22.85 -44.09
C ILE A 9 0.59 22.33 -43.12
N GLN A 10 0.72 21.04 -42.83
CA GLN A 10 0.68 20.49 -41.48
C GLN A 10 -0.50 20.91 -40.58
N ASP A 11 -1.64 20.25 -40.78
CA ASP A 11 -2.58 19.95 -39.69
C ASP A 11 -2.58 18.44 -39.40
N GLU A 12 -1.40 17.82 -39.36
CA GLU A 12 -1.20 16.63 -38.55
C GLU A 12 -1.04 17.08 -37.09
N LYS A 13 -2.16 17.44 -36.47
CA LYS A 13 -2.24 17.36 -35.01
C LYS A 13 -2.06 15.88 -34.68
N MET A 14 -0.83 15.48 -34.35
CA MET A 14 -0.57 14.29 -33.55
C MET A 14 -1.54 14.36 -32.37
N VAL A 15 -2.58 13.54 -32.40
CA VAL A 15 -3.41 13.26 -31.25
C VAL A 15 -2.43 12.72 -30.22
N LYS A 16 -2.06 13.53 -29.23
CA LYS A 16 -1.29 13.03 -28.08
C LYS A 16 -2.12 11.89 -27.52
N ALA A 17 -1.60 10.66 -27.63
CA ALA A 17 -2.19 9.46 -27.06
C ALA A 17 -2.77 9.77 -25.68
N SER A 18 -4.09 9.72 -25.55
CA SER A 18 -4.77 10.11 -24.31
C SER A 18 -4.33 9.15 -23.21
N THR A 19 -3.67 9.69 -22.18
CA THR A 19 -3.28 8.90 -21.01
C THR A 19 -4.35 9.03 -19.96
N ASP A 20 -4.95 7.90 -19.58
CA ASP A 20 -5.95 7.84 -18.53
C ASP A 20 -5.35 7.26 -17.25
N TYR A 21 -5.77 7.80 -16.12
CA TYR A 21 -5.31 7.40 -14.79
C TYR A 21 -6.51 7.00 -13.95
N HIS A 22 -6.37 5.90 -13.22
CA HIS A 22 -7.41 5.39 -12.33
C HIS A 22 -6.81 4.93 -11.00
N ILE A 23 -7.64 4.97 -9.97
CA ILE A 23 -7.45 4.23 -8.72
C ILE A 23 -8.47 3.11 -8.74
N ALA A 24 -8.03 1.89 -8.48
CA ALA A 24 -8.87 0.70 -8.37
C ALA A 24 -8.77 0.13 -6.96
N SER A 25 -9.84 -0.45 -6.45
CA SER A 25 -9.84 -1.23 -5.23
C SER A 25 -10.52 -2.56 -5.44
N PHE A 26 -9.88 -3.61 -4.92
CA PHE A 26 -10.38 -4.98 -4.93
C PHE A 26 -10.84 -5.31 -3.53
N VAL A 27 -12.11 -5.63 -3.38
CA VAL A 27 -12.72 -5.92 -2.08
C VAL A 27 -13.27 -7.34 -2.07
N LYS A 28 -12.76 -8.15 -1.15
CA LYS A 28 -13.31 -9.45 -0.77
C LYS A 28 -14.10 -9.26 0.52
N GLU A 29 -15.39 -9.59 0.51
CA GLU A 29 -16.25 -9.42 1.67
C GLU A 29 -15.95 -10.46 2.75
N THR A 30 -16.12 -10.07 4.01
CA THR A 30 -16.07 -11.01 5.14
C THR A 30 -17.41 -11.75 5.24
N ASN A 31 -17.43 -13.06 4.99
CA ASN A 31 -18.58 -13.92 5.30
C ASN A 31 -18.15 -15.38 5.56
N GLN A 32 -19.05 -16.21 6.12
CA GLN A 32 -18.74 -17.59 6.52
C GLN A 32 -18.33 -18.52 5.35
N LYS A 33 -18.70 -18.19 4.10
CA LYS A 33 -18.33 -18.97 2.91
C LYS A 33 -17.03 -18.49 2.26
N ASN A 34 -16.76 -17.18 2.30
CA ASN A 34 -15.65 -16.52 1.61
C ASN A 34 -14.42 -16.31 2.50
N GLY A 35 -14.51 -16.61 3.80
CA GLY A 35 -13.39 -16.52 4.73
C GLY A 35 -13.15 -15.08 5.23
N PRO A 36 -11.93 -14.77 5.74
CA PRO A 36 -11.60 -13.42 6.15
C PRO A 36 -11.67 -12.49 4.94
N GLY A 37 -12.40 -11.38 5.06
CA GLY A 37 -12.44 -10.36 4.02
C GLY A 37 -11.09 -9.69 3.84
N HIS A 38 -10.92 -9.02 2.71
CA HIS A 38 -9.67 -8.35 2.34
C HIS A 38 -9.93 -7.13 1.46
N VAL A 39 -9.06 -6.13 1.57
CA VAL A 39 -9.08 -4.96 0.69
C VAL A 39 -7.68 -4.70 0.18
N SER A 40 -7.57 -4.49 -1.12
CA SER A 40 -6.37 -3.97 -1.74
C SER A 40 -6.68 -2.83 -2.70
N VAL A 41 -5.63 -2.12 -3.09
CA VAL A 41 -5.71 -0.93 -3.94
C VAL A 41 -4.67 -1.00 -5.04
N ALA A 42 -5.03 -0.49 -6.21
CA ALA A 42 -4.13 -0.35 -7.34
C ALA A 42 -4.23 1.04 -7.96
N THR A 43 -3.10 1.56 -8.43
CA THR A 43 -3.05 2.72 -9.32
C THR A 43 -2.82 2.22 -10.74
N VAL A 44 -3.66 2.67 -11.67
CA VAL A 44 -3.65 2.23 -13.06
C VAL A 44 -3.34 3.41 -13.96
N LYS A 45 -2.30 3.28 -14.77
CA LYS A 45 -1.99 4.20 -15.87
C LYS A 45 -2.21 3.47 -17.19
N GLN A 46 -3.14 3.96 -17.99
CA GLN A 46 -3.43 3.45 -19.31
C GLN A 46 -2.94 4.46 -20.36
N GLN A 47 -2.09 3.98 -21.26
CA GLN A 47 -1.64 4.67 -22.45
C GLN A 47 -1.88 3.74 -23.64
N GLU A 48 -2.01 4.26 -24.86
CA GLU A 48 -2.24 3.44 -26.08
C GLU A 48 -1.36 2.17 -26.10
N GLY A 49 -2.00 1.00 -26.10
CA GLY A 49 -1.35 -0.32 -26.11
C GLY A 49 -0.59 -0.71 -24.84
N LYS A 50 -0.55 0.14 -23.80
CA LYS A 50 0.24 -0.11 -22.59
C LYS A 50 -0.49 0.32 -21.32
N THR A 51 -0.75 -0.65 -20.45
CA THR A 51 -1.29 -0.44 -19.11
C THR A 51 -0.27 -0.83 -18.06
N LYS A 52 -0.01 0.09 -17.12
CA LYS A 52 0.79 -0.15 -15.92
C LYS A 52 -0.12 -0.13 -14.69
N ILE A 53 -0.04 -1.19 -13.89
CA ILE A 53 -0.80 -1.35 -12.65
C ILE A 53 0.22 -1.46 -11.52
N ASN A 54 0.19 -0.55 -10.55
CA ASN A 54 0.92 -0.70 -9.29
C ASN A 54 -0.08 -1.06 -8.22
N HIS A 55 0.18 -2.10 -7.44
CA HIS A 55 -0.78 -2.69 -6.52
C HIS A 55 -0.21 -2.80 -5.13
N THR A 56 -1.08 -2.64 -4.13
CA THR A 56 -0.73 -2.80 -2.73
C THR A 56 -1.83 -3.59 -2.04
N SER A 57 -1.43 -4.72 -1.51
CA SER A 57 -2.27 -5.67 -0.79
C SER A 57 -1.50 -6.12 0.42
N PHE A 58 -1.94 -5.69 1.59
CA PHE A 58 -1.22 -5.88 2.85
C PHE A 58 -1.89 -6.94 3.70
N PHE A 59 -1.14 -7.99 4.03
CA PHE A 59 -1.65 -9.17 4.75
C PHE A 59 -0.58 -9.68 5.73
N PRO A 60 -0.93 -10.54 6.69
CA PRO A 60 0.06 -11.07 7.63
C PRO A 60 1.01 -12.03 6.91
N GLY A 61 2.31 -11.96 7.21
CA GLY A 61 3.26 -12.92 6.64
C GLY A 61 3.00 -14.35 7.14
N ALA A 62 3.53 -15.37 6.46
CA ALA A 62 3.20 -16.78 6.72
C ALA A 62 3.22 -17.21 8.21
N VAL A 63 4.29 -16.86 8.95
CA VAL A 63 4.38 -17.12 10.40
C VAL A 63 3.37 -16.27 11.17
N GLY A 64 3.21 -15.02 10.76
CA GLY A 64 2.23 -14.09 11.33
C GLY A 64 0.79 -14.55 11.15
N SER A 65 0.45 -15.21 10.05
CA SER A 65 -0.88 -15.76 9.81
C SER A 65 -1.24 -16.85 10.82
N LEU A 66 -0.28 -17.69 11.20
CA LEU A 66 -0.46 -18.70 12.26
C LEU A 66 -0.65 -18.03 13.63
N VAL A 67 0.18 -17.05 13.96
CA VAL A 67 0.05 -16.29 15.21
C VAL A 67 -1.29 -15.58 15.28
N ASN A 68 -1.73 -14.95 14.19
CA ASN A 68 -3.03 -14.29 14.11
C ASN A 68 -4.18 -15.29 14.21
N ALA A 69 -4.07 -16.48 13.64
CA ALA A 69 -5.11 -17.51 13.78
C ALA A 69 -5.28 -17.94 15.25
N VAL A 70 -4.18 -18.13 15.99
CA VAL A 70 -4.21 -18.55 17.40
C VAL A 70 -4.61 -17.40 18.34
N THR A 71 -4.20 -16.18 18.02
CA THR A 71 -4.45 -14.99 18.84
C THR A 71 -5.68 -14.19 18.39
N PHE A 72 -6.48 -14.74 17.47
CA PHE A 72 -7.62 -14.06 16.86
C PHE A 72 -7.29 -12.67 16.31
N GLY A 73 -6.08 -12.50 15.74
CA GLY A 73 -5.61 -11.25 15.17
C GLY A 73 -5.19 -10.19 16.20
N SER A 74 -5.02 -10.57 17.46
CA SER A 74 -4.72 -9.67 18.58
C SER A 74 -3.23 -9.38 18.77
N VAL A 75 -2.34 -9.97 17.97
CA VAL A 75 -0.91 -9.70 18.06
C VAL A 75 -0.44 -9.11 16.73
N PRO A 76 0.17 -7.91 16.72
CA PRO A 76 0.83 -7.40 15.53
C PRO A 76 1.94 -8.35 15.08
N VAL A 77 1.92 -8.71 13.81
CA VAL A 77 2.88 -9.61 13.18
C VAL A 77 3.57 -8.91 12.01
N GLY A 78 4.69 -9.47 11.55
CA GLY A 78 5.33 -9.00 10.32
C GLY A 78 4.33 -9.07 9.16
N GLY A 79 4.10 -7.95 8.50
CA GLY A 79 3.24 -7.88 7.33
C GLY A 79 3.98 -8.24 6.04
N GLN A 80 3.22 -8.60 5.02
CA GLN A 80 3.69 -8.91 3.67
C GLN A 80 2.81 -8.20 2.64
N LEU A 81 3.40 -8.01 1.46
CA LEU A 81 2.72 -7.44 0.30
C LEU A 81 2.55 -8.50 -0.78
N ALA A 82 1.41 -8.47 -1.47
CA ALA A 82 1.21 -9.31 -2.65
C ALA A 82 2.19 -8.92 -3.75
N ASN A 83 2.65 -9.90 -4.52
CA ASN A 83 3.57 -9.65 -5.63
C ASN A 83 2.88 -8.95 -6.81
N ASP A 84 1.60 -9.27 -7.04
CA ASP A 84 0.78 -8.65 -8.08
C ASP A 84 -0.70 -8.61 -7.71
N TYR A 85 -1.50 -7.99 -8.57
CA TYR A 85 -2.93 -7.77 -8.36
C TYR A 85 -3.81 -8.96 -8.75
N LYS A 86 -3.26 -10.04 -9.33
CA LYS A 86 -4.08 -11.05 -10.01
C LYS A 86 -4.94 -11.85 -9.04
N GLU A 87 -4.32 -12.34 -7.97
CA GLU A 87 -5.02 -13.12 -6.94
C GLU A 87 -6.13 -12.29 -6.29
N ASP A 88 -5.82 -11.06 -5.90
CA ASP A 88 -6.83 -10.15 -5.33
C ASP A 88 -7.99 -9.84 -6.30
N LEU A 89 -7.70 -9.68 -7.59
CA LEU A 89 -8.73 -9.48 -8.61
C LEU A 89 -9.60 -10.74 -8.79
N GLU A 90 -8.97 -11.92 -8.75
CA GLU A 90 -9.67 -13.21 -8.86
C GLU A 90 -10.55 -13.48 -7.65
N GLU A 91 -10.09 -13.15 -6.45
CA GLU A 91 -10.81 -13.38 -5.19
C GLU A 91 -11.82 -12.29 -4.85
N ALA A 92 -11.69 -11.06 -5.36
CA ALA A 92 -12.55 -9.94 -4.98
C ALA A 92 -14.04 -10.24 -5.22
N ASP A 93 -14.92 -9.91 -4.29
CA ASP A 93 -16.36 -9.91 -4.57
C ASP A 93 -16.75 -8.65 -5.37
N HIS A 94 -16.00 -7.55 -5.18
CA HIS A 94 -16.25 -6.26 -5.81
C HIS A 94 -14.96 -5.63 -6.34
N VAL A 95 -15.07 -5.07 -7.55
CA VAL A 95 -14.03 -4.21 -8.14
C VAL A 95 -14.59 -2.80 -8.23
N PHE A 96 -13.88 -1.85 -7.64
CA PHE A 96 -14.23 -0.43 -7.66
C PHE A 96 -13.16 0.35 -8.41
N ILE A 97 -13.57 1.28 -9.27
CA ILE A 97 -12.66 2.15 -10.00
C ILE A 97 -13.07 3.61 -9.90
N LYS A 98 -12.07 4.50 -9.91
CA LYS A 98 -12.26 5.94 -9.97
C LYS A 98 -11.25 6.54 -10.93
N LYS A 99 -11.71 7.28 -11.93
CA LYS A 99 -10.82 8.07 -12.78
C LYS A 99 -10.18 9.19 -11.94
N CYS A 100 -8.88 9.39 -12.08
CA CYS A 100 -8.13 10.38 -11.32
C CYS A 100 -7.26 11.25 -12.21
N ARG A 101 -6.80 12.37 -11.65
CA ARG A 101 -5.87 13.29 -12.29
C ARG A 101 -4.43 12.73 -12.26
N PRO A 102 -3.55 13.16 -13.17
CA PRO A 102 -2.15 12.72 -13.17
C PRO A 102 -1.43 12.93 -11.84
N GLU A 103 -1.73 14.02 -11.13
CA GLU A 103 -1.13 14.30 -9.82
C GLU A 103 -1.64 13.35 -8.73
N GLU A 104 -2.93 13.05 -8.71
CA GLU A 104 -3.54 12.09 -7.78
C GLU A 104 -2.94 10.69 -7.99
N TYR A 105 -2.76 10.28 -9.24
CA TYR A 105 -2.04 9.05 -9.59
C TYR A 105 -0.59 9.06 -9.09
N LYS A 106 0.14 10.16 -9.33
CA LYS A 106 1.55 10.27 -8.90
C LYS A 106 1.68 10.17 -7.39
N ASN A 107 0.80 10.84 -6.65
CA ASN A 107 0.79 10.79 -5.18
C ASN A 107 0.43 9.39 -4.67
N GLY A 108 -0.56 8.74 -5.31
CA GLY A 108 -0.90 7.34 -5.03
C GLY A 108 0.30 6.41 -5.22
N VAL A 109 1.00 6.49 -6.36
CA VAL A 109 2.21 5.68 -6.63
C VAL A 109 3.32 5.94 -5.61
N GLN A 110 3.53 7.21 -5.23
CA GLN A 110 4.53 7.57 -4.21
C GLN A 110 4.16 6.99 -2.84
N ALA A 111 2.88 7.03 -2.47
CA ALA A 111 2.39 6.43 -1.23
C ALA A 111 2.53 4.91 -1.25
N GLN A 112 2.20 4.24 -2.35
CA GLN A 112 2.40 2.80 -2.52
C GLN A 112 3.87 2.41 -2.33
N LYS A 113 4.79 3.14 -2.98
CA LYS A 113 6.23 2.89 -2.84
C LYS A 113 6.71 3.12 -1.40
N LYS A 114 6.29 4.22 -0.77
CA LYS A 114 6.66 4.49 0.62
C LYS A 114 6.13 3.39 1.56
N PHE A 115 4.89 2.97 1.38
CA PHE A 115 4.30 1.89 2.15
C PHE A 115 5.07 0.57 1.96
N GLU A 116 5.46 0.26 0.72
CA GLU A 116 6.30 -0.90 0.42
C GLU A 116 7.67 -0.84 1.11
N ASP A 117 8.34 0.31 1.06
CA ASP A 117 9.63 0.52 1.74
C ASP A 117 9.47 0.43 3.27
N ASP A 118 8.37 0.94 3.83
CA ASP A 118 8.04 0.84 5.26
C ASP A 118 7.79 -0.62 5.70
N VAL A 119 7.09 -1.42 4.88
CA VAL A 119 6.87 -2.85 5.15
C VAL A 119 8.20 -3.62 5.06
N LYS A 120 8.98 -3.42 4.00
CA LYS A 120 10.27 -4.09 3.81
C LYS A 120 11.29 -3.75 4.90
N SER A 121 11.28 -2.50 5.36
CA SER A 121 12.15 -2.07 6.46
C SER A 121 11.67 -2.58 7.83
N GLY A 122 10.49 -3.19 7.93
CA GLY A 122 9.91 -3.62 9.21
C GLY A 122 9.45 -2.45 10.07
N SER A 123 9.01 -1.36 9.46
CA SER A 123 8.41 -0.19 10.11
C SER A 123 6.88 -0.27 10.16
N ARG A 124 6.27 -1.17 9.37
CA ARG A 124 4.83 -1.47 9.38
C ARG A 124 4.56 -2.93 9.70
N TYR A 125 3.72 -3.17 10.71
CA TYR A 125 3.28 -4.48 11.15
C TYR A 125 1.80 -4.66 10.84
N TYR A 126 1.39 -5.91 10.63
CA TYR A 126 0.00 -6.26 10.35
C TYR A 126 -0.72 -6.72 11.62
N ALA A 127 -1.90 -6.17 11.89
CA ALA A 127 -2.85 -6.72 12.86
C ALA A 127 -4.27 -6.65 12.27
N VAL A 128 -5.09 -7.70 12.43
CA VAL A 128 -6.42 -7.77 11.81
C VAL A 128 -7.30 -6.55 12.17
N PHE A 129 -7.29 -6.18 13.46
CA PHE A 129 -8.04 -5.03 13.98
C PHE A 129 -7.20 -3.74 14.06
N GLY A 130 -6.01 -3.72 13.45
CA GLY A 130 -5.10 -2.58 13.46
C GLY A 130 -4.80 -2.08 14.88
N ILE A 131 -4.86 -0.76 15.05
CA ILE A 131 -4.51 -0.04 16.30
C ILE A 131 -5.60 -0.16 17.39
N ILE A 132 -6.82 -0.57 17.04
CA ILE A 132 -7.96 -0.64 17.98
C ILE A 132 -7.85 -1.86 18.90
N ASN A 133 -7.10 -2.87 18.48
CA ASN A 133 -6.75 -3.96 19.38
C ASN A 133 -5.90 -3.43 20.55
N PRO A 134 -6.35 -3.59 21.80
CA PRO A 134 -5.69 -3.01 22.98
C PRO A 134 -4.27 -3.56 23.19
N LEU A 135 -3.95 -4.72 22.62
CA LEU A 135 -2.61 -5.30 22.66
C LEU A 135 -1.69 -4.77 21.55
N SER A 136 -2.23 -4.18 20.48
CA SER A 136 -1.43 -3.71 19.35
C SER A 136 -0.45 -2.60 19.77
N SER A 137 -0.91 -1.61 20.54
CA SER A 137 -0.08 -0.47 20.92
C SER A 137 1.06 -0.84 21.88
N PRO A 138 0.83 -1.59 22.98
CA PRO A 138 1.92 -2.05 23.85
C PRO A 138 2.92 -2.95 23.13
N VAL A 139 2.44 -3.88 22.28
CA VAL A 139 3.32 -4.78 21.54
C VAL A 139 4.14 -4.01 20.50
N ALA A 140 3.53 -3.07 19.77
CA ALA A 140 4.25 -2.21 18.83
C ALA A 140 5.28 -1.31 19.54
N ALA A 141 4.95 -0.77 20.72
CA ALA A 141 5.89 0.00 21.53
C ALA A 141 7.07 -0.84 22.00
N ALA A 142 6.82 -2.07 22.46
CA ALA A 142 7.88 -3.01 22.86
C ALA A 142 8.80 -3.36 21.69
N TYR A 143 8.24 -3.70 20.52
CA TYR A 143 9.04 -3.95 19.32
C TYR A 143 9.79 -2.70 18.85
N SER A 144 9.18 -1.52 18.95
CA SER A 144 9.79 -0.24 18.59
C SER A 144 10.98 0.05 19.49
N ALA A 145 10.85 -0.13 20.80
CA ALA A 145 11.94 0.02 21.76
C ALA A 145 13.08 -0.97 21.48
N TYR A 146 12.75 -2.25 21.24
CA TYR A 146 13.74 -3.28 20.90
C TYR A 146 14.51 -2.93 19.61
N GLN A 147 13.82 -2.59 18.52
CA GLN A 147 14.48 -2.23 17.26
C GLN A 147 15.29 -0.94 17.38
N SER A 148 14.77 0.05 18.11
CA SER A 148 15.48 1.31 18.38
C SER A 148 16.78 1.07 19.14
N SER A 149 16.76 0.20 20.15
CA SER A 149 17.97 -0.21 20.90
C SER A 149 18.99 -0.90 19.98
N GLN A 150 18.57 -1.89 19.18
CA GLN A 150 19.45 -2.60 18.25
C GLN A 150 20.09 -1.66 17.21
N LEU A 151 19.30 -0.72 16.65
CA LEU A 151 19.80 0.27 15.70
C LEU A 151 20.74 1.29 16.35
N SER A 152 20.45 1.69 17.60
CA SER A 152 21.31 2.60 18.35
C SER A 152 22.66 1.96 18.64
N ARG A 153 22.67 0.69 19.07
CA ARG A 153 23.89 -0.09 19.25
C ARG A 153 24.69 -0.22 17.96
N LYS A 154 24.04 -0.60 16.85
CA LYS A 154 24.72 -0.71 15.55
C LYS A 154 25.32 0.62 15.11
N LYS A 155 24.60 1.74 15.28
CA LYS A 155 25.10 3.07 14.95
C LYS A 155 26.30 3.43 15.82
N PHE A 156 26.22 3.16 17.12
CA PHE A 156 27.33 3.37 18.05
C PHE A 156 28.58 2.60 17.65
N GLU A 157 28.45 1.29 17.37
CA GLU A 157 29.56 0.44 16.94
C GLU A 157 30.17 0.93 15.62
N GLN A 158 29.35 1.40 14.68
CA GLN A 158 29.82 1.95 13.41
C GLN A 158 30.59 3.27 13.57
N THR A 159 30.16 4.14 14.49
CA THR A 159 30.77 5.44 14.71
C THR A 159 32.02 5.35 15.59
N ASN A 160 31.98 4.53 16.65
CA ASN A 160 33.02 4.46 17.68
C ASN A 160 33.95 3.25 17.55
N GLY A 161 33.65 2.32 16.64
CA GLY A 161 34.47 1.13 16.35
C GLY A 161 34.49 0.06 17.44
N ASN A 162 33.70 0.23 18.51
CA ASN A 162 33.63 -0.67 19.66
C ASN A 162 32.20 -0.79 20.19
N ALA A 163 31.95 -1.84 20.97
CA ALA A 163 30.68 -2.00 21.69
C ALA A 163 30.45 -0.85 22.69
N PRO A 164 29.19 -0.47 22.96
CA PRO A 164 28.85 0.50 23.99
C PRO A 164 29.34 0.04 25.36
N LYS A 165 29.75 1.00 26.20
CA LYS A 165 30.09 0.70 27.60
C LYS A 165 28.80 0.49 28.38
N GLU A 166 28.84 -0.42 29.35
CA GLU A 166 27.73 -0.61 30.28
C GLU A 166 27.88 0.32 31.49
N ASP A 167 26.77 0.75 32.06
CA ASP A 167 26.74 1.41 33.36
C ASP A 167 26.88 0.39 34.52
N MET A 168 26.81 0.87 35.77
CA MET A 168 26.91 0.01 36.95
C MET A 168 25.77 -1.01 37.10
N CYS A 169 24.73 -0.89 36.30
CA CYS A 169 23.56 -1.76 36.27
C CYS A 169 23.57 -2.71 35.06
N GLY A 170 24.62 -2.70 34.23
CA GLY A 170 24.69 -3.50 33.00
C GLY A 170 23.89 -2.91 31.83
N ILE A 171 23.51 -1.64 31.89
CA ILE A 171 22.74 -0.96 30.84
C ILE A 171 23.74 -0.32 29.86
N GLU A 172 23.61 -0.65 28.57
CA GLU A 172 24.43 -0.04 27.51
C GLU A 172 24.22 1.49 27.46
N VAL A 173 25.33 2.24 27.52
CA VAL A 173 25.36 3.70 27.44
C VAL A 173 25.85 4.11 26.05
N TYR A 174 25.02 4.89 25.37
CA TYR A 174 25.32 5.43 24.03
C TYR A 174 25.66 6.92 24.12
N ASP A 175 26.43 7.42 23.16
CA ASP A 175 26.52 8.86 22.95
C ASP A 175 25.21 9.40 22.37
N ASN A 176 24.99 10.72 22.51
CA ASN A 176 23.74 11.35 22.08
C ASN A 176 23.47 11.16 20.57
N ASP A 177 24.55 11.08 19.78
CA ASP A 177 24.46 10.98 18.33
C ASP A 177 24.12 9.56 17.86
N SER A 178 24.33 8.53 18.69
CA SER A 178 24.03 7.14 18.34
C SER A 178 22.57 6.75 18.54
N HIS A 179 21.76 7.56 19.22
CA HIS A 179 20.34 7.25 19.44
C HIS A 179 19.55 7.23 18.13
N VAL A 180 18.92 6.09 17.84
CA VAL A 180 18.02 5.90 16.71
C VAL A 180 16.65 5.54 17.23
N GLN A 181 15.66 6.35 16.89
CA GLN A 181 14.25 6.05 17.17
C GLN A 181 13.60 5.47 15.92
N LYS A 182 13.16 4.22 16.02
CA LYS A 182 12.36 3.58 14.98
C LYS A 182 10.93 3.41 15.45
N LYS A 183 10.03 4.19 14.87
CA LYS A 183 8.60 4.05 15.12
C LYS A 183 8.05 2.88 14.32
N ILE A 184 7.29 2.02 15.00
CA ILE A 184 6.54 0.94 14.36
C ILE A 184 5.08 1.38 14.25
N GLU A 185 4.54 1.30 13.04
CA GLU A 185 3.11 1.50 12.76
C GLU A 185 2.42 0.13 12.67
N VAL A 186 1.19 0.05 13.16
CA VAL A 186 0.36 -1.14 13.06
C VAL A 186 -0.79 -0.85 12.11
N ASP A 187 -0.86 -1.62 11.04
CA ASP A 187 -1.79 -1.47 9.94
C ASP A 187 -2.62 -2.75 9.74
N ASN A 188 -3.68 -2.63 8.97
CA ASN A 188 -4.45 -3.74 8.41
C ASN A 188 -4.67 -3.49 6.90
N CYS A 189 -5.36 -4.41 6.22
CA CYS A 189 -5.62 -4.30 4.78
C CYS A 189 -6.45 -3.04 4.42
N CYS A 190 -7.36 -2.62 5.29
CA CYS A 190 -8.15 -1.42 5.10
C CYS A 190 -7.30 -0.16 5.28
N SER A 191 -6.45 -0.09 6.31
CA SER A 191 -5.61 1.08 6.58
C SER A 191 -4.57 1.29 5.49
N SER A 192 -4.00 0.23 4.91
CA SER A 192 -3.11 0.36 3.75
C SER A 192 -3.83 0.94 2.54
N SER A 193 -5.05 0.47 2.26
CA SER A 193 -5.86 0.96 1.14
C SER A 193 -6.30 2.41 1.37
N THR A 194 -6.76 2.73 2.58
CA THR A 194 -7.09 4.10 3.00
C THR A 194 -5.90 5.04 2.93
N HIS A 195 -4.71 4.61 3.38
CA HIS A 195 -3.49 5.43 3.32
C HIS A 195 -3.19 5.87 1.88
N ILE A 196 -3.27 4.94 0.94
CA ILE A 196 -2.98 5.20 -0.48
C ILE A 196 -4.07 6.07 -1.12
N CYS A 197 -5.35 5.78 -0.86
CA CYS A 197 -6.46 6.61 -1.34
C CYS A 197 -6.37 8.05 -0.83
N ASN A 198 -6.10 8.23 0.47
CA ASN A 198 -5.98 9.55 1.09
C ASN A 198 -4.79 10.33 0.54
N ALA A 199 -3.64 9.67 0.35
CA ALA A 199 -2.48 10.30 -0.27
C ALA A 199 -2.75 10.71 -1.73
N ALA A 200 -3.59 9.94 -2.45
CA ALA A 200 -4.06 10.29 -3.78
C ALA A 200 -5.15 11.38 -3.80
N GLY A 201 -5.53 11.94 -2.66
CA GLY A 201 -6.53 13.01 -2.55
C GLY A 201 -7.98 12.53 -2.48
N VAL A 202 -8.21 11.22 -2.28
CA VAL A 202 -9.54 10.64 -2.07
C VAL A 202 -9.71 10.35 -0.58
N SER A 203 -10.53 11.13 0.13
CA SER A 203 -10.71 11.00 1.58
C SER A 203 -11.58 9.81 1.96
N VAL A 204 -10.99 8.62 1.99
CA VAL A 204 -11.65 7.36 2.37
C VAL A 204 -11.49 7.18 3.89
N SER A 205 -12.59 6.94 4.60
CA SER A 205 -12.50 6.51 6.01
C SER A 205 -11.79 5.16 6.14
N ASN A 206 -11.21 4.83 7.29
CA ASN A 206 -10.59 3.52 7.52
C ASN A 206 -11.57 2.61 8.28
N PRO A 207 -12.47 1.87 7.59
CA PRO A 207 -13.33 0.93 8.28
C PRO A 207 -12.49 -0.26 8.78
N LEU A 208 -12.86 -0.79 9.93
CA LEU A 208 -12.16 -1.93 10.52
C LEU A 208 -12.40 -3.23 9.76
N VAL A 209 -13.58 -3.36 9.16
CA VAL A 209 -14.01 -4.58 8.47
C VAL A 209 -14.08 -4.29 6.97
N PRO A 210 -13.40 -5.09 6.12
CA PRO A 210 -13.42 -4.97 4.67
C PRO A 210 -14.80 -4.80 4.04
N THR A 211 -15.83 -5.48 4.58
CA THR A 211 -17.21 -5.42 4.11
C THR A 211 -17.82 -4.00 4.11
N PHE A 212 -17.31 -3.07 4.94
CA PHE A 212 -17.81 -1.69 4.95
C PHE A 212 -17.08 -0.76 3.96
N PHE A 213 -15.94 -1.20 3.42
CA PHE A 213 -15.13 -0.44 2.47
C PHE A 213 -15.89 -0.10 1.15
N PRO A 214 -16.73 -0.98 0.57
CA PRO A 214 -17.53 -0.68 -0.62
C PRO A 214 -18.42 0.56 -0.48
N THR A 215 -19.07 0.72 0.67
CA THR A 215 -19.95 1.86 0.94
C THR A 215 -19.16 3.16 0.96
N GLU A 216 -18.02 3.16 1.64
CA GLU A 216 -17.11 4.31 1.69
C GLU A 216 -16.58 4.69 0.29
N LEU A 217 -16.10 3.71 -0.47
CA LEU A 217 -15.59 3.94 -1.83
C LEU A 217 -16.63 4.58 -2.74
N ARG A 218 -17.89 4.11 -2.68
CA ARG A 218 -18.99 4.70 -3.47
C ARG A 218 -19.26 6.14 -3.09
N GLN A 219 -19.24 6.48 -1.80
CA GLN A 219 -19.41 7.86 -1.32
C GLN A 219 -18.31 8.78 -1.86
N GLN A 220 -17.10 8.26 -2.04
CA GLN A 220 -15.98 8.99 -2.65
C GLN A 220 -15.98 8.95 -4.18
N GLY A 221 -17.06 8.46 -4.81
CA GLY A 221 -17.25 8.46 -6.26
C GLY A 221 -16.42 7.39 -6.99
N PHE A 222 -16.20 6.24 -6.36
CA PHE A 222 -15.81 5.03 -7.09
C PHE A 222 -17.03 4.34 -7.69
N GLU A 223 -16.88 3.88 -8.92
CA GLU A 223 -17.87 3.10 -9.63
C GLU A 223 -17.54 1.61 -9.48
N LYS A 224 -18.56 0.80 -9.21
CA LYS A 224 -18.41 -0.65 -9.24
C LYS A 224 -18.39 -1.10 -10.70
N ILE A 225 -17.41 -1.92 -11.06
CA ILE A 225 -17.34 -2.58 -12.38
C ILE A 225 -17.18 -4.09 -12.20
N ASP A 226 -17.46 -4.83 -13.26
CA ASP A 226 -17.27 -6.28 -13.26
C ASP A 226 -15.79 -6.64 -13.41
N LYS A 227 -15.39 -7.81 -12.89
CA LYS A 227 -14.01 -8.33 -13.03
C LYS A 227 -13.59 -8.45 -14.49
N GLU A 228 -14.48 -8.98 -15.33
CA GLU A 228 -14.22 -9.17 -16.76
C GLU A 228 -14.11 -7.82 -17.50
N GLU A 229 -14.87 -6.83 -17.06
CA GLU A 229 -14.72 -5.45 -17.52
C GLU A 229 -13.36 -4.88 -17.11
N PHE A 230 -12.91 -5.07 -15.87
CA PHE A 230 -11.57 -4.65 -15.45
C PHE A 230 -10.47 -5.33 -16.28
N LYS A 231 -10.57 -6.65 -16.47
CA LYS A 231 -9.61 -7.44 -17.27
C LYS A 231 -9.55 -6.96 -18.73
N SER A 232 -10.71 -6.77 -19.36
CA SER A 232 -10.79 -6.29 -20.74
C SER A 232 -10.20 -4.87 -20.89
N ARG A 233 -10.50 -3.96 -19.96
CA ARG A 233 -10.02 -2.57 -20.00
C ARG A 233 -8.51 -2.46 -19.74
N PHE A 234 -7.99 -3.16 -18.73
CA PHE A 234 -6.66 -2.87 -18.17
C PHE A 234 -5.63 -4.00 -18.32
N VAL A 235 -6.05 -5.24 -18.58
CA VAL A 235 -5.14 -6.40 -18.63
C VAL A 235 -4.94 -6.88 -20.07
N ASN A 236 -6.03 -7.09 -20.81
CA ASN A 236 -6.00 -7.71 -22.13
C ASN A 236 -5.54 -6.76 -23.25
N ASN A 237 -5.56 -5.44 -23.02
CA ASN A 237 -5.04 -4.44 -23.96
C ASN A 237 -3.51 -4.42 -24.09
N ASN A 238 -2.78 -5.22 -23.29
CA ASN A 238 -1.31 -5.35 -23.35
C ASN A 238 -0.81 -6.44 -24.33
N LYS A 239 -1.71 -7.09 -25.09
CA LYS A 239 -1.37 -8.21 -26.01
C LYS A 239 -1.34 -7.83 -27.51
N LYS A 240 -1.22 -6.55 -27.86
CA LYS A 240 -1.04 -6.12 -29.26
C LYS A 240 0.32 -5.50 -29.48
#